data_AF-A0A1G9F5V5-F1
#
_entry.id   AF-A0A1G9F5V5-F1
#
_cell.length_a   1.000
_cell.length_b   1.000
_cell.length_c   1.000
_cell.angle_alpha   90.00
_cell.angle_beta   90.00
_cell.angle_gamma   90.00
#
_symmetry.space_group_name_H-M   'P 1'
#
loop_
_entity.id
_entity.type
_entity.pdbx_description
1 polymer ?
#
loop_
_entity_poly.entity_id
_entity_poly.type
_entity_poly.pdbx_seq_one_letter_code
_entity_poly.pdbx_strand_id
1 'polypeptide(L)'
;MARLPRWVSQHLAALRALLVLTAVTGILYPLAVLAVAQLPGLDHKAEGSLVYDEDGAVVGSSLLGQSFTDEDGNAIAAYFQSRPSMAAGENGDYDPLVSGASNLGPESVVDALPDPALGWDGDELATKSLLTQVCERSYAIGEREGVDGSRPYCTESGAGAVGAVLGVFYAEGTTGDVVRVVSLNEACDAVAAPFLAEYEGVPVECAVYGEDYAAAIVTPVEGDASGEPAVPADAVTASGSGLDPHISPEYAELQTARVAAERGASTEDVEALVEEHTTGRFLGFMGDPAVNVVELNLALDSVFPAGDEAGPVG
;
A
#
# COMPACT_ATOMS: atom_id res chain seq x y z
N MET A 1 -67.00 8.32 22.22
CA MET A 1 -65.55 8.08 21.95
C MET A 1 -64.84 9.42 21.98
N ALA A 2 -64.04 9.67 23.02
CA ALA A 2 -63.26 10.91 23.10
C ALA A 2 -62.22 10.91 21.96
N ARG A 3 -62.24 11.94 21.11
CA ARG A 3 -61.21 12.13 20.09
C ARG A 3 -59.93 12.52 20.81
N LEU A 4 -58.85 11.77 20.58
CA LEU A 4 -57.53 12.12 21.09
C LEU A 4 -57.13 13.52 20.59
N PRO A 5 -56.38 14.30 21.38
CA PRO A 5 -55.82 15.56 20.91
C PRO A 5 -54.98 15.33 19.65
N ARG A 6 -55.09 16.23 18.68
CA ARG A 6 -54.45 16.10 17.36
C ARG A 6 -52.93 15.83 17.44
N TRP A 7 -52.26 16.42 18.41
CA TRP A 7 -50.83 16.21 18.63
C TRP A 7 -50.53 14.76 19.10
N VAL A 8 -51.34 14.20 20.00
CA VAL A 8 -51.19 12.81 20.47
C VAL A 8 -51.43 11.82 19.33
N SER A 9 -52.49 12.01 18.54
CA SER A 9 -52.76 11.11 17.41
C SER A 9 -51.67 11.19 16.33
N GLN A 10 -51.08 12.37 16.11
CA GLN A 10 -49.96 12.55 15.21
C GLN A 10 -48.69 11.84 15.70
N HIS A 11 -48.34 11.97 16.99
CA HIS A 11 -47.16 11.31 17.55
C HIS A 11 -47.33 9.78 17.59
N LEU A 12 -48.54 9.28 17.85
CA LEU A 12 -48.83 7.84 17.77
C LEU A 12 -48.74 7.31 16.33
N ALA A 13 -49.20 8.08 15.34
CA ALA A 13 -49.03 7.71 13.94
C ALA A 13 -47.55 7.68 13.52
N ALA A 14 -46.77 8.68 13.95
CA ALA A 14 -45.33 8.73 13.72
C ALA A 14 -44.61 7.55 14.40
N LEU A 15 -44.93 7.24 15.66
CA LEU A 15 -44.37 6.10 16.37
C LEU A 15 -44.70 4.77 15.68
N ARG A 16 -45.94 4.59 15.21
CA ARG A 16 -46.33 3.39 14.45
C ARG A 16 -45.56 3.28 13.14
N ALA A 17 -45.43 4.38 12.40
CA ALA A 17 -44.66 4.41 11.16
C ALA A 17 -43.18 4.06 11.43
N LEU A 18 -42.59 4.63 12.49
CA LEU A 18 -41.23 4.30 12.93
C LEU A 18 -41.10 2.81 13.24
N LEU A 19 -41.98 2.25 14.08
CA LEU A 19 -41.93 0.83 14.46
C LEU A 19 -42.11 -0.11 13.26
N VAL A 20 -43.04 0.21 12.37
CA VAL A 20 -43.26 -0.57 11.14
C VAL A 20 -42.03 -0.51 10.25
N LEU A 21 -41.47 0.68 10.01
CA LEU A 21 -40.27 0.82 9.17
C LEU A 21 -39.08 0.13 9.80
N THR A 22 -38.85 0.23 11.12
CA THR A 22 -37.80 -0.50 11.83
C THR A 22 -37.96 -2.02 11.69
N ALA A 23 -39.18 -2.55 11.83
CA ALA A 23 -39.41 -3.99 11.65
C ALA A 23 -39.18 -4.41 10.19
N VAL A 24 -39.58 -3.58 9.22
CA VAL A 24 -39.40 -3.88 7.81
C VAL A 24 -37.91 -3.81 7.42
N THR A 25 -37.21 -2.72 7.73
CA THR A 25 -35.82 -2.50 7.28
C THR A 25 -34.79 -3.17 8.18
N GLY A 26 -35.07 -3.35 9.46
CA GLY A 26 -34.15 -3.94 10.43
C GLY A 26 -34.35 -5.44 10.67
N ILE A 27 -35.48 -6.02 10.27
CA ILE A 27 -35.76 -7.45 10.46
C ILE A 27 -36.16 -8.13 9.15
N LEU A 28 -37.26 -7.72 8.53
CA LEU A 28 -37.77 -8.42 7.34
C LEU A 28 -36.79 -8.36 6.16
N TYR A 29 -36.22 -7.18 5.90
CA TYR A 29 -35.23 -6.99 4.83
C TYR A 29 -33.95 -7.82 5.03
N PRO A 30 -33.19 -7.72 6.15
CA PRO A 30 -31.97 -8.50 6.31
C PRO A 30 -32.22 -10.01 6.33
N LEU A 31 -33.34 -10.49 6.91
CA LEU A 31 -33.69 -11.91 6.85
C LEU A 31 -34.01 -12.38 5.41
N ALA A 32 -34.68 -11.54 4.61
CA ALA A 32 -34.93 -11.85 3.21
C ALA A 32 -33.62 -11.90 2.41
N VAL A 33 -32.69 -10.95 2.63
CA VAL A 33 -31.36 -10.96 1.99
C VAL A 33 -30.57 -12.20 2.40
N LEU A 34 -30.55 -12.55 3.69
CA LEU A 34 -29.89 -13.77 4.19
C LEU A 34 -30.48 -15.03 3.54
N ALA A 35 -31.81 -15.13 3.45
CA ALA A 35 -32.45 -16.29 2.82
C ALA A 35 -32.08 -16.44 1.33
N VAL A 36 -31.94 -15.32 0.60
CA VAL A 36 -31.47 -15.31 -0.80
C VAL A 36 -29.99 -15.66 -0.88
N ALA A 37 -29.18 -15.17 0.04
CA ALA A 37 -27.74 -15.43 0.09
C ALA A 37 -27.41 -16.92 0.27
N GLN A 38 -28.30 -17.68 0.91
CA GLN A 38 -28.17 -19.13 1.14
C GLN A 38 -28.67 -19.98 -0.04
N LEU A 39 -29.04 -19.37 -1.17
CA LEU A 39 -29.38 -20.12 -2.37
C LEU A 39 -28.12 -20.78 -2.98
N PRO A 40 -28.23 -22.01 -3.52
CA PRO A 40 -27.09 -22.69 -4.12
C PRO A 40 -26.39 -21.84 -5.18
N GLY A 41 -25.07 -21.66 -5.03
CA GLY A 41 -24.24 -20.86 -5.94
C GLY A 41 -24.06 -19.39 -5.55
N LEU A 42 -24.72 -18.92 -4.48
CA LEU A 42 -24.49 -17.58 -3.88
C LEU A 42 -23.89 -17.66 -2.48
N ASP A 43 -24.01 -18.81 -1.83
CA ASP A 43 -23.54 -19.13 -0.49
C ASP A 43 -22.04 -18.87 -0.32
N HIS A 44 -21.19 -19.34 -1.25
CA HIS A 44 -19.74 -19.11 -1.17
C HIS A 44 -19.35 -17.62 -1.06
N LYS A 45 -20.10 -16.73 -1.74
CA LYS A 45 -19.86 -15.28 -1.67
C LYS A 45 -20.34 -14.69 -0.36
N ALA A 46 -21.47 -15.18 0.14
CA ALA A 46 -22.06 -14.74 1.41
C ALA A 46 -21.21 -15.17 2.61
N GLU A 47 -20.49 -16.27 2.50
CA GLU A 47 -19.57 -16.81 3.52
C GLU A 47 -18.16 -16.21 3.43
N GLY A 48 -17.95 -15.22 2.55
CA GLY A 48 -16.69 -14.46 2.49
C GLY A 48 -15.72 -14.90 1.39
N SER A 49 -16.14 -15.74 0.44
CA SER A 49 -15.31 -16.22 -0.68
C SER A 49 -14.00 -16.84 -0.20
N LEU A 50 -14.12 -17.76 0.77
CA LEU A 50 -12.97 -18.41 1.40
C LEU A 50 -12.20 -19.26 0.40
N VAL A 51 -10.89 -19.29 0.58
CA VAL A 51 -9.92 -20.06 -0.20
C VAL A 51 -9.34 -21.15 0.70
N TYR A 52 -9.16 -22.34 0.13
CA TYR A 52 -8.79 -23.55 0.86
C TYR A 52 -7.53 -24.18 0.27
N ASP A 53 -6.67 -24.73 1.12
CA ASP A 53 -5.53 -25.54 0.69
C ASP A 53 -5.93 -26.96 0.23
N GLU A 54 -4.93 -27.75 -0.17
CA GLU A 54 -5.12 -29.15 -0.57
C GLU A 54 -5.66 -30.04 0.58
N ASP A 55 -5.38 -29.68 1.83
CA ASP A 55 -5.82 -30.37 3.04
C ASP A 55 -7.24 -29.95 3.48
N GLY A 56 -7.83 -28.96 2.81
CA GLY A 56 -9.16 -28.41 3.08
C GLY A 56 -9.21 -27.43 4.27
N ALA A 57 -8.06 -26.93 4.74
CA ALA A 57 -7.99 -25.85 5.70
C ALA A 57 -8.22 -24.49 5.01
N VAL A 58 -8.77 -23.53 5.76
CA VAL A 58 -8.99 -22.17 5.26
C VAL A 58 -7.67 -21.42 5.34
N VAL A 59 -7.15 -21.01 4.19
CA VAL A 59 -5.90 -20.22 4.07
C VAL A 59 -6.16 -18.75 3.82
N GLY A 60 -7.40 -18.37 3.48
CA GLY A 60 -7.74 -16.97 3.26
C GLY A 60 -9.07 -16.74 2.58
N SER A 61 -9.18 -15.61 1.89
CA SER A 61 -10.32 -15.21 1.05
C SER A 61 -9.78 -14.64 -0.25
N SER A 62 -10.47 -14.90 -1.36
CA SER A 62 -10.11 -14.30 -2.65
C SER A 62 -10.35 -12.79 -2.70
N LEU A 63 -10.99 -12.22 -1.67
CA LEU A 63 -11.30 -10.80 -1.55
C LEU A 63 -10.35 -10.03 -0.62
N LEU A 64 -9.44 -10.72 0.07
CA LEU A 64 -8.54 -10.11 1.06
C LEU A 64 -7.10 -10.40 0.69
N GLY A 65 -6.30 -9.33 0.56
CA GLY A 65 -4.85 -9.45 0.43
C GLY A 65 -4.20 -9.96 1.71
N GLN A 66 -2.98 -10.48 1.57
CA GLN A 66 -2.14 -10.96 2.66
C GLN A 66 -0.73 -10.40 2.53
N SER A 67 -0.01 -10.38 3.64
CA SER A 67 1.44 -10.12 3.63
C SER A 67 2.17 -11.41 3.27
N PHE A 68 3.16 -11.33 2.38
CA PHE A 68 4.04 -12.44 1.99
C PHE A 68 5.47 -12.17 2.47
N THR A 69 5.58 -11.84 3.75
CA THR A 69 6.83 -11.51 4.45
C THR A 69 7.11 -12.52 5.57
N ASP A 70 8.38 -12.69 5.92
CA ASP A 70 8.80 -13.49 7.08
C ASP A 70 8.58 -12.74 8.41
N GLU A 71 8.96 -13.37 9.53
CA GLU A 71 8.83 -12.80 10.89
C GLU A 71 9.65 -11.51 11.08
N ASP A 72 10.71 -11.33 10.30
CA ASP A 72 11.57 -10.15 10.31
C ASP A 72 11.05 -9.04 9.35
N GLY A 73 9.95 -9.29 8.64
CA GLY A 73 9.33 -8.37 7.68
C GLY A 73 9.99 -8.36 6.29
N ASN A 74 10.89 -9.30 6.01
CA ASN A 74 11.50 -9.43 4.68
C ASN A 74 10.58 -10.20 3.74
N ALA A 75 10.53 -9.79 2.49
CA ALA A 75 9.73 -10.47 1.48
C ALA A 75 10.22 -11.90 1.22
N ILE A 76 9.29 -12.85 1.25
CA ILE A 76 9.58 -14.25 0.94
C ILE A 76 9.81 -14.39 -0.57
N ALA A 77 11.02 -14.79 -0.95
CA ALA A 77 11.46 -14.82 -2.35
C ALA A 77 10.67 -15.81 -3.23
N ALA A 78 10.06 -16.84 -2.64
CA ALA A 78 9.24 -17.81 -3.38
C ALA A 78 7.81 -17.33 -3.69
N TYR A 79 7.36 -16.20 -3.12
CA TYR A 79 5.99 -15.71 -3.31
C TYR A 79 5.93 -14.42 -4.13
N PHE A 80 4.80 -14.23 -4.82
CA PHE A 80 4.40 -12.94 -5.35
C PHE A 80 4.04 -12.02 -4.19
N GLN A 81 4.56 -10.80 -4.28
CA GLN A 81 4.42 -9.76 -3.29
C GLN A 81 3.21 -8.91 -3.65
N SER A 82 2.36 -8.71 -2.65
CA SER A 82 1.19 -7.84 -2.75
C SER A 82 1.62 -6.37 -2.74
N ARG A 83 0.63 -5.47 -2.86
CA ARG A 83 0.87 -4.02 -2.76
C ARG A 83 1.29 -3.66 -1.33
N PRO A 84 1.83 -2.47 -1.08
CA PRO A 84 1.98 -1.99 0.29
C PRO A 84 0.62 -1.90 1.00
N SER A 85 0.55 -2.34 2.25
CA SER A 85 -0.64 -2.19 3.09
C SER A 85 -0.45 -1.12 4.15
N MET A 86 -1.50 -0.35 4.41
CA MET A 86 -1.58 0.58 5.54
C MET A 86 -2.53 0.07 6.63
N ALA A 87 -3.06 -1.14 6.46
CA ALA A 87 -3.82 -1.87 7.46
C ALA A 87 -2.84 -2.60 8.39
N ALA A 88 -2.06 -1.84 9.14
CA ALA A 88 -1.16 -2.38 10.16
C ALA A 88 -1.91 -2.47 11.49
N GLY A 89 -1.97 -3.67 12.06
CA GLY A 89 -2.60 -3.96 13.34
C GLY A 89 -1.70 -4.76 14.27
N GLU A 90 -2.28 -5.36 15.31
CA GLU A 90 -1.52 -6.20 16.27
C GLU A 90 -0.92 -7.44 15.60
N ASN A 91 -1.46 -7.83 14.43
CA ASN A 91 -1.04 -9.02 13.68
C ASN A 91 -0.11 -8.70 12.50
N GLY A 92 0.45 -7.48 12.45
CA GLY A 92 1.29 -7.01 11.35
C GLY A 92 0.50 -6.28 10.27
N ASP A 93 1.10 -6.21 9.07
CA ASP A 93 0.47 -5.64 7.88
C ASP A 93 -0.67 -6.55 7.37
N TYR A 94 -1.60 -5.96 6.61
CA TYR A 94 -2.80 -6.66 6.12
C TYR A 94 -3.73 -7.20 7.23
N ASP A 95 -3.78 -6.54 8.40
CA ASP A 95 -4.67 -6.94 9.49
C ASP A 95 -6.15 -6.65 9.15
N PRO A 96 -7.04 -7.65 9.02
CA PRO A 96 -8.44 -7.44 8.64
C PRO A 96 -9.28 -6.70 9.68
N LEU A 97 -8.78 -6.54 10.92
CA LEU A 97 -9.41 -5.71 11.96
C LEU A 97 -9.17 -4.21 11.72
N VAL A 98 -8.23 -3.88 10.84
CA VAL A 98 -7.89 -2.51 10.44
C VAL A 98 -8.13 -2.39 8.94
N SER A 99 -8.97 -1.44 8.52
CA SER A 99 -9.14 -1.16 7.08
C SER A 99 -9.06 0.33 6.85
N GLY A 100 -8.19 0.74 5.93
CA GLY A 100 -7.93 2.14 5.66
C GLY A 100 -6.79 2.37 4.67
N ALA A 101 -6.66 3.63 4.25
CA ALA A 101 -5.59 4.11 3.39
C ALA A 101 -4.54 4.90 4.20
N SER A 102 -3.38 5.15 3.60
CA SER A 102 -2.36 6.04 4.20
C SER A 102 -2.87 7.47 4.40
N ASN A 103 -3.81 7.93 3.56
CA ASN A 103 -4.30 9.32 3.51
C ASN A 103 -3.20 10.38 3.29
N LEU A 104 -2.01 9.97 2.86
CA LEU A 104 -0.95 10.90 2.48
C LEU A 104 -1.25 11.47 1.09
N GLY A 105 -1.21 12.81 1.00
CA GLY A 105 -1.41 13.52 -0.26
C GLY A 105 -0.13 13.62 -1.09
N PRO A 106 -0.22 14.03 -2.38
CA PRO A 106 0.94 14.23 -3.25
C PRO A 106 1.96 15.24 -2.71
N GLU A 107 1.54 16.18 -1.87
CA GLU A 107 2.41 17.18 -1.23
C GLU A 107 3.13 16.65 0.01
N SER A 108 2.92 15.38 0.37
CA SER A 108 3.71 14.72 1.42
C SER A 108 5.08 14.35 0.86
N VAL A 109 5.98 15.32 0.86
CA VAL A 109 7.34 15.20 0.29
C VAL A 109 8.46 15.39 1.31
N VAL A 110 8.17 15.97 2.47
CA VAL A 110 9.16 16.23 3.53
C VAL A 110 8.98 15.25 4.68
N ASP A 111 10.08 14.64 5.09
CA ASP A 111 10.13 13.72 6.23
C ASP A 111 10.22 14.47 7.57
N ALA A 112 9.61 13.90 8.60
CA ALA A 112 9.94 14.21 9.98
C ALA A 112 11.09 13.30 10.41
N LEU A 113 12.31 13.83 10.38
CA LEU A 113 13.53 13.07 10.68
C LEU A 113 13.54 12.61 12.15
N PRO A 114 14.02 11.39 12.43
CA PRO A 114 14.08 10.86 13.80
C PRO A 114 15.17 11.54 14.64
N ASP A 115 14.99 11.49 15.95
CA ASP A 115 16.05 11.76 16.91
C ASP A 115 17.24 10.81 16.63
N PRO A 116 18.46 11.34 16.41
CA PRO A 116 19.65 10.51 16.16
C PRO A 116 19.93 9.46 17.25
N ALA A 117 19.44 9.67 18.48
CA ALA A 117 19.60 8.72 19.57
C ALA A 117 18.59 7.56 19.55
N LEU A 118 17.44 7.73 18.87
CA LEU A 118 16.33 6.76 18.86
C LEU A 118 16.17 6.05 17.51
N GLY A 119 16.49 6.73 16.39
CA GLY A 119 16.31 6.19 15.05
C GLY A 119 14.83 6.10 14.63
N TRP A 120 14.58 5.57 13.43
CA TRP A 120 13.24 5.53 12.83
C TRP A 120 12.24 4.67 13.61
N ASP A 121 12.68 3.55 14.19
CA ASP A 121 11.79 2.63 14.90
C ASP A 121 11.59 3.03 16.38
N GLY A 122 12.46 3.90 16.91
CA GLY A 122 12.46 4.30 18.32
C GLY A 122 11.83 5.66 18.60
N ASP A 123 11.62 6.49 17.57
CA ASP A 123 11.07 7.83 17.69
C ASP A 123 9.63 7.91 17.18
N GLU A 124 8.67 8.06 18.09
CA GLU A 124 7.25 8.17 17.77
C GLU A 124 6.88 9.44 16.97
N LEU A 125 7.76 10.44 16.94
CA LEU A 125 7.57 11.67 16.17
C LEU A 125 8.17 11.59 14.76
N ALA A 126 9.00 10.58 14.50
CA ALA A 126 9.57 10.35 13.18
C ALA A 126 8.48 9.86 12.22
N THR A 127 8.44 10.41 11.02
CA THR A 127 7.45 9.99 10.01
C THR A 127 8.04 10.22 8.63
N LYS A 128 8.03 9.16 7.82
CA LYS A 128 8.42 9.23 6.42
C LYS A 128 7.26 9.79 5.59
N SER A 129 7.58 10.75 4.74
CA SER A 129 6.70 11.29 3.72
C SER A 129 6.29 10.23 2.71
N LEU A 130 5.23 10.49 1.94
CA LEU A 130 4.83 9.62 0.84
C LEU A 130 5.97 9.46 -0.17
N LEU A 131 6.67 10.56 -0.48
CA LEU A 131 7.76 10.53 -1.44
C LEU A 131 8.88 9.59 -0.98
N THR A 132 9.35 9.72 0.26
CA THR A 132 10.39 8.82 0.80
C THR A 132 9.91 7.37 0.84
N GLN A 133 8.67 7.10 1.28
CA GLN A 133 8.12 5.74 1.25
C GLN A 133 8.10 5.13 -0.16
N VAL A 134 7.74 5.91 -1.18
CA VAL A 134 7.76 5.48 -2.58
C VAL A 134 9.18 5.20 -3.05
N CYS A 135 10.14 6.06 -2.70
CA CYS A 135 11.54 5.89 -3.05
C CYS A 135 12.12 4.60 -2.44
N GLU A 136 11.98 4.41 -1.13
CA GLU A 136 12.48 3.22 -0.43
C GLU A 136 11.92 1.93 -1.02
N ARG A 137 10.60 1.88 -1.24
CA ARG A 137 9.94 0.71 -1.85
C ARG A 137 10.44 0.46 -3.27
N SER A 138 10.60 1.52 -4.07
CA SER A 138 11.07 1.39 -5.45
C SER A 138 12.47 0.81 -5.53
N TYR A 139 13.40 1.30 -4.71
CA TYR A 139 14.76 0.78 -4.66
C TYR A 139 14.81 -0.65 -4.10
N ALA A 140 14.06 -0.95 -3.04
CA ALA A 140 13.99 -2.31 -2.48
C ALA A 140 13.41 -3.33 -3.47
N ILE A 141 12.40 -2.94 -4.26
CA ILE A 141 11.85 -3.79 -5.33
C ILE A 141 12.85 -3.91 -6.48
N GLY A 142 13.50 -2.80 -6.88
CA GLY A 142 14.53 -2.81 -7.92
C GLY A 142 15.67 -3.78 -7.58
N GLU A 143 16.17 -3.73 -6.35
CA GLU A 143 17.20 -4.66 -5.85
C GLU A 143 16.70 -6.11 -5.86
N ARG A 144 15.48 -6.36 -5.37
CA ARG A 144 14.89 -7.70 -5.29
C ARG A 144 14.67 -8.35 -6.67
N GLU A 145 14.14 -7.59 -7.61
CA GLU A 145 13.77 -8.09 -8.94
C GLU A 145 14.89 -7.91 -9.99
N GLY A 146 16.00 -7.26 -9.60
CA GLY A 146 17.15 -7.03 -10.48
C GLY A 146 16.89 -6.00 -11.58
N VAL A 147 16.03 -5.00 -11.31
CA VAL A 147 15.70 -3.90 -12.23
C VAL A 147 16.13 -2.55 -11.66
N ASP A 148 16.10 -1.50 -12.49
CA ASP A 148 16.35 -0.14 -12.04
C ASP A 148 15.23 0.34 -11.10
N GLY A 149 15.57 0.56 -9.82
CA GLY A 149 14.67 1.09 -8.81
C GLY A 149 14.54 2.62 -8.81
N SER A 150 15.33 3.31 -9.64
CA SER A 150 15.38 4.78 -9.68
C SER A 150 14.06 5.40 -10.12
N ARG A 151 13.78 6.61 -9.59
CA ARG A 151 12.60 7.41 -9.94
C ARG A 151 12.97 8.89 -9.98
N PRO A 152 12.27 9.72 -10.78
CA PRO A 152 12.64 11.12 -10.99
C PRO A 152 12.84 11.96 -9.72
N TYR A 153 12.10 11.72 -8.64
CA TYR A 153 12.20 12.50 -7.39
C TYR A 153 12.85 11.73 -6.24
N CYS A 154 13.62 10.69 -6.55
CA CYS A 154 14.27 9.84 -5.56
C CYS A 154 15.79 9.94 -5.68
N THR A 155 16.47 9.90 -4.54
CA THR A 155 17.92 9.82 -4.46
C THR A 155 18.33 8.67 -3.56
N GLU A 156 19.41 7.98 -3.94
CA GLU A 156 20.13 7.11 -2.99
C GLU A 156 20.81 8.00 -1.96
N SER A 157 20.67 7.65 -0.68
CA SER A 157 21.18 8.47 0.41
C SER A 157 21.44 7.64 1.68
N GLY A 158 22.68 7.70 2.18
CA GLY A 158 23.07 6.96 3.37
C GLY A 158 22.88 5.44 3.19
N ALA A 159 22.00 4.85 4.00
CA ALA A 159 21.67 3.41 3.98
C ALA A 159 20.39 3.06 3.20
N GLY A 160 19.72 4.04 2.58
CA GLY A 160 18.46 3.83 1.88
C GLY A 160 18.22 4.83 0.75
N ALA A 161 16.98 4.95 0.29
CA ALA A 161 16.59 5.93 -0.72
C ALA A 161 15.56 6.89 -0.15
N VAL A 162 15.70 8.19 -0.41
CA VAL A 162 14.81 9.22 0.11
C VAL A 162 14.28 10.12 -1.00
N GLY A 163 13.24 10.89 -0.71
CA GLY A 163 12.78 11.94 -1.62
C GLY A 163 13.82 13.03 -1.81
N ALA A 164 14.17 13.37 -3.05
CA ALA A 164 15.08 14.45 -3.39
C ALA A 164 14.37 15.81 -3.20
N VAL A 165 14.46 16.38 -1.99
CA VAL A 165 13.73 17.60 -1.62
C VAL A 165 14.64 18.61 -0.96
N LEU A 166 14.64 19.82 -1.51
CA LEU A 166 15.37 20.96 -0.96
C LEU A 166 14.44 21.92 -0.23
N GLY A 167 14.94 22.49 0.86
CA GLY A 167 14.42 23.68 1.51
C GLY A 167 15.24 24.87 1.06
N VAL A 168 14.66 25.71 0.19
CA VAL A 168 15.34 26.88 -0.38
C VAL A 168 14.94 28.14 0.37
N PHE A 169 15.91 28.84 0.94
CA PHE A 169 15.71 30.10 1.64
C PHE A 169 16.10 31.26 0.74
N TYR A 170 15.23 32.26 0.67
CA TYR A 170 15.44 33.45 -0.15
C TYR A 170 15.65 34.70 0.71
N ALA A 171 16.41 35.66 0.18
CA ALA A 171 16.73 36.91 0.88
C ALA A 171 15.49 37.74 1.28
N GLU A 172 14.41 37.67 0.49
CA GLU A 172 13.18 38.45 0.70
C GLU A 172 11.99 37.55 1.09
N GLY A 173 12.25 36.54 1.92
CA GLY A 173 11.23 35.57 2.36
C GLY A 173 11.06 34.45 1.35
N THR A 174 10.26 34.68 0.30
CA THR A 174 9.98 33.66 -0.74
C THR A 174 10.49 34.02 -2.12
N THR A 175 11.20 35.16 -2.26
CA THR A 175 11.74 35.68 -3.52
C THR A 175 13.11 36.33 -3.31
N GLY A 176 13.83 36.57 -4.41
CA GLY A 176 15.16 37.21 -4.39
C GLY A 176 16.27 36.18 -4.61
N ASP A 177 17.48 36.52 -4.20
CA ASP A 177 18.62 35.61 -4.28
C ASP A 177 18.49 34.48 -3.26
N VAL A 178 18.91 33.27 -3.63
CA VAL A 178 19.01 32.13 -2.71
C VAL A 178 20.13 32.41 -1.72
N VAL A 179 19.85 32.24 -0.43
CA VAL A 179 20.81 32.52 0.66
C VAL A 179 21.21 31.28 1.44
N ARG A 180 20.40 30.23 1.43
CA ARG A 180 20.68 28.94 2.09
C ARG A 180 19.84 27.85 1.41
N VAL A 181 20.41 26.67 1.30
CA VAL A 181 19.74 25.49 0.75
C VAL A 181 20.01 24.30 1.66
N VAL A 182 18.96 23.59 2.05
CA VAL A 182 19.05 22.40 2.91
C VAL A 182 18.38 21.22 2.22
N SER A 183 19.02 20.06 2.17
CA SER A 183 18.40 18.79 1.79
C SER A 183 17.54 18.28 2.95
N LEU A 184 16.22 18.39 2.80
CA LEU A 184 15.28 18.24 3.94
C LEU A 184 15.12 16.79 4.42
N ASN A 185 15.31 15.82 3.51
CA ASN A 185 15.11 14.40 3.80
C ASN A 185 16.44 13.66 4.08
N GLU A 186 17.56 14.39 4.09
CA GLU A 186 18.89 13.82 4.35
C GLU A 186 19.46 14.38 5.65
N ALA A 187 19.47 13.57 6.72
CA ALA A 187 20.06 13.96 7.99
C ALA A 187 21.59 13.98 7.93
N CYS A 188 22.22 15.02 8.48
CA CYS A 188 23.69 15.16 8.48
C CYS A 188 24.44 14.00 9.17
N ASP A 189 23.80 13.33 10.13
CA ASP A 189 24.40 12.19 10.82
C ASP A 189 24.24 10.88 10.02
N ALA A 190 23.36 10.86 9.02
CA ALA A 190 23.06 9.70 8.18
C ALA A 190 23.80 9.74 6.83
N VAL A 191 24.20 10.91 6.34
CA VAL A 191 24.82 11.09 5.02
C VAL A 191 26.18 11.76 5.13
N ALA A 192 27.13 11.31 4.31
CA ALA A 192 28.46 11.95 4.24
C ALA A 192 28.42 13.30 3.49
N ALA A 193 27.51 13.43 2.53
CA ALA A 193 27.24 14.62 1.75
C ALA A 193 25.81 14.54 1.21
N PRO A 194 25.14 15.69 0.98
CA PRO A 194 23.81 15.71 0.38
C PRO A 194 23.84 15.27 -1.10
N PHE A 195 22.69 14.84 -1.62
CA PHE A 195 22.55 14.34 -2.99
C PHE A 195 22.95 15.37 -4.06
N LEU A 196 22.76 16.65 -3.77
CA LEU A 196 23.16 17.76 -4.61
C LEU A 196 24.21 18.59 -3.88
N ALA A 197 25.35 18.87 -4.51
CA ALA A 197 26.42 19.65 -3.86
C ALA A 197 26.13 21.16 -3.80
N GLU A 198 25.45 21.69 -4.82
CA GLU A 198 25.18 23.12 -5.00
C GLU A 198 23.85 23.32 -5.73
N TYR A 199 23.07 24.31 -5.31
CA TYR A 199 21.84 24.75 -5.95
C TYR A 199 21.90 26.26 -6.19
N GLU A 200 21.79 26.70 -7.44
CA GLU A 200 21.86 28.10 -7.86
C GLU A 200 23.10 28.87 -7.32
N GLY A 201 24.25 28.20 -7.21
CA GLY A 201 25.49 28.81 -6.70
C GLY A 201 25.62 28.80 -5.17
N VAL A 202 24.68 28.20 -4.46
CA VAL A 202 24.69 28.06 -2.99
C VAL A 202 24.96 26.61 -2.62
N PRO A 203 25.95 26.32 -1.76
CA PRO A 203 26.20 24.97 -1.25
C PRO A 203 24.96 24.42 -0.53
N VAL A 204 24.62 23.16 -0.80
CA VAL A 204 23.53 22.48 -0.12
C VAL A 204 24.05 21.90 1.20
N GLU A 205 23.31 22.14 2.28
CA GLU A 205 23.54 21.56 3.59
C GLU A 205 22.62 20.34 3.79
N CYS A 206 23.01 19.37 4.60
CA CYS A 206 22.11 18.33 5.07
C CYS A 206 21.21 18.87 6.21
N ALA A 207 20.07 18.23 6.45
CA ALA A 207 19.17 18.60 7.54
C ALA A 207 19.72 18.19 8.91
N VAL A 208 19.47 19.04 9.90
CA VAL A 208 19.82 18.85 11.31
C VAL A 208 18.53 18.60 12.09
N TYR A 209 18.51 17.50 12.86
CA TYR A 209 17.37 17.17 13.70
C TYR A 209 17.03 18.30 14.69
N GLY A 210 15.74 18.64 14.78
CA GLY A 210 15.22 19.69 15.67
C GLY A 210 15.37 21.13 15.18
N GLU A 211 15.96 21.36 13.99
CA GLU A 211 15.96 22.69 13.37
C GLU A 211 14.60 22.98 12.69
N ASP A 212 14.17 24.24 12.73
CA ASP A 212 12.92 24.68 12.10
C ASP A 212 13.17 25.17 10.67
N TYR A 213 12.66 24.42 9.70
CA TYR A 213 12.74 24.74 8.27
C TYR A 213 11.45 25.37 7.70
N ALA A 214 10.49 25.80 8.53
CA ALA A 214 9.19 26.30 8.07
C ALA A 214 9.24 27.56 7.18
N ALA A 215 10.35 28.31 7.21
CA ALA A 215 10.55 29.47 6.33
C ALA A 215 11.10 29.10 4.95
N ALA A 216 11.48 27.84 4.72
CA ALA A 216 12.01 27.37 3.45
C ALA A 216 10.89 27.17 2.42
N ILE A 217 11.21 27.41 1.15
CA ILE A 217 10.40 26.93 0.04
C ILE A 217 10.79 25.49 -0.27
N VAL A 218 9.86 24.57 0.00
CA VAL A 218 9.99 23.15 -0.31
C VAL A 218 10.02 22.98 -1.83
N THR A 219 11.13 22.46 -2.33
CA THR A 219 11.44 22.34 -3.76
C THR A 219 11.88 20.90 -4.04
N PRO A 220 10.96 20.03 -4.49
CA PRO A 220 11.33 18.72 -5.02
C PRO A 220 12.23 18.88 -6.24
N VAL A 221 13.31 18.09 -6.30
CA VAL A 221 14.30 18.13 -7.37
C VAL A 221 14.18 16.88 -8.21
N GLU A 222 14.06 17.08 -9.51
CA GLU A 222 14.05 15.98 -10.47
C GLU A 222 15.49 15.56 -10.82
N GLY A 223 15.81 14.29 -10.64
CA GLY A 223 17.07 13.66 -11.01
C GLY A 223 17.11 13.24 -12.49
N ASP A 224 18.11 12.42 -12.83
CA ASP A 224 18.33 11.90 -14.19
C ASP A 224 17.65 10.56 -14.47
N ALA A 225 16.93 10.03 -13.49
CA ALA A 225 16.12 8.83 -13.63
C ALA A 225 15.08 8.98 -14.75
N SER A 226 14.74 7.86 -15.39
CA SER A 226 13.75 7.87 -16.47
C SER A 226 12.36 8.30 -15.97
N GLY A 227 11.61 8.98 -16.84
CA GLY A 227 10.20 9.33 -16.57
C GLY A 227 9.23 8.14 -16.61
N GLU A 228 9.72 6.95 -16.96
CA GLU A 228 8.99 5.68 -17.04
C GLU A 228 9.70 4.66 -16.14
N PRO A 229 9.48 4.70 -14.80
CA PRO A 229 10.18 3.82 -13.86
C PRO A 229 9.93 2.34 -14.16
N ALA A 230 10.96 1.50 -14.05
CA ALA A 230 10.83 0.06 -14.28
C ALA A 230 9.97 -0.64 -13.21
N VAL A 231 9.90 -0.08 -12.00
CA VAL A 231 9.01 -0.54 -10.94
C VAL A 231 7.61 0.10 -11.13
N PRO A 232 6.54 -0.68 -11.31
CA PRO A 232 5.19 -0.16 -11.50
C PRO A 232 4.67 0.67 -10.32
N ALA A 233 3.68 1.52 -10.58
CA ALA A 233 3.15 2.44 -9.58
C ALA A 233 2.39 1.73 -8.45
N ASP A 234 1.67 0.63 -8.75
CA ASP A 234 0.91 -0.13 -7.76
C ASP A 234 1.81 -0.88 -6.77
N ALA A 235 3.05 -1.19 -7.16
CA ALA A 235 4.06 -1.82 -6.33
C ALA A 235 4.57 -0.92 -5.18
N VAL A 236 4.55 0.40 -5.37
CA VAL A 236 5.06 1.38 -4.39
C VAL A 236 3.96 2.16 -3.68
N THR A 237 2.74 2.16 -4.23
CA THR A 237 1.59 2.88 -3.68
C THR A 237 0.64 1.96 -2.94
N ALA A 238 0.31 2.33 -1.70
CA ALA A 238 -0.62 1.57 -0.89
C ALA A 238 -2.05 1.59 -1.44
N SER A 239 -2.80 0.53 -1.14
CA SER A 239 -4.21 0.43 -1.52
C SER A 239 -5.13 1.27 -0.63
N GLY A 240 -6.33 1.58 -1.12
CA GLY A 240 -7.31 2.38 -0.37
C GLY A 240 -7.96 1.65 0.80
N SER A 241 -8.04 0.31 0.72
CA SER A 241 -8.58 -0.54 1.79
C SER A 241 -7.52 -1.02 2.78
N GLY A 242 -6.25 -1.05 2.36
CA GLY A 242 -5.17 -1.74 3.05
C GLY A 242 -5.22 -3.27 2.91
N LEU A 243 -6.23 -3.82 2.22
CA LEU A 243 -6.48 -5.27 2.13
C LEU A 243 -6.69 -5.73 0.69
N ASP A 244 -6.10 -5.02 -0.27
CA ASP A 244 -6.26 -5.29 -1.70
C ASP A 244 -5.56 -6.61 -2.09
N PRO A 245 -6.30 -7.63 -2.58
CA PRO A 245 -5.68 -8.87 -3.05
C PRO A 245 -5.07 -8.75 -4.45
N HIS A 246 -5.22 -7.60 -5.11
CA HIS A 246 -4.85 -7.44 -6.51
C HIS A 246 -3.57 -6.63 -6.71
N ILE A 247 -2.80 -7.05 -7.72
CA ILE A 247 -1.70 -6.29 -8.33
C ILE A 247 -1.95 -6.11 -9.83
N SER A 248 -1.25 -5.16 -10.45
CA SER A 248 -1.23 -5.00 -11.89
C SER A 248 -0.52 -6.20 -12.55
N PRO A 249 -0.91 -6.58 -13.79
CA PRO A 249 -0.17 -7.59 -14.55
C PRO A 249 1.30 -7.22 -14.76
N GLU A 250 1.60 -5.92 -14.90
CA GLU A 250 2.97 -5.41 -15.03
C GLU A 250 3.81 -5.70 -13.77
N TYR A 251 3.21 -5.52 -12.58
CA TYR A 251 3.90 -5.84 -11.33
C TYR A 251 4.03 -7.35 -11.10
N ALA A 252 3.07 -8.16 -11.57
CA ALA A 252 3.23 -9.62 -11.57
C ALA A 252 4.34 -10.07 -12.52
N GLU A 253 4.37 -9.54 -13.75
CA GLU A 253 5.41 -9.84 -14.76
C GLU A 253 6.80 -9.53 -14.21
N LEU A 254 6.97 -8.37 -13.55
CA LEU A 254 8.24 -7.98 -12.93
C LEU A 254 8.80 -9.03 -11.95
N GLN A 255 7.93 -9.71 -11.20
CA GLN A 255 8.31 -10.68 -10.16
C GLN A 255 8.51 -12.10 -10.69
N THR A 256 8.05 -12.38 -11.92
CA THR A 256 7.95 -13.74 -12.47
C THR A 256 9.32 -14.43 -12.52
N ALA A 257 10.36 -13.72 -12.94
CA ALA A 257 11.71 -14.28 -13.07
C ALA A 257 12.26 -14.78 -11.73
N ARG A 258 12.09 -14.01 -10.64
CA ARG A 258 12.50 -14.39 -9.29
C ARG A 258 11.70 -15.60 -8.81
N VAL A 259 10.38 -15.54 -8.88
CA VAL A 259 9.52 -16.60 -8.36
C VAL A 259 9.76 -17.93 -9.10
N ALA A 260 9.96 -17.89 -10.42
CA ALA A 260 10.30 -19.06 -11.21
C ALA A 260 11.65 -19.67 -10.77
N ALA A 261 12.67 -18.84 -10.54
CA ALA A 261 13.99 -19.29 -10.10
C ALA A 261 13.94 -19.96 -8.72
N GLU A 262 13.25 -19.35 -7.75
CA GLU A 262 13.12 -19.87 -6.39
C GLU A 262 12.31 -21.18 -6.31
N ARG A 263 11.34 -21.35 -7.20
CA ARG A 263 10.50 -22.56 -7.26
C ARG A 263 11.02 -23.63 -8.23
N GLY A 264 12.15 -23.39 -8.90
CA GLY A 264 12.69 -24.31 -9.91
C GLY A 264 11.74 -24.53 -11.10
N ALA A 265 10.86 -23.57 -11.39
CA ALA A 265 9.91 -23.57 -12.49
C ALA A 265 10.47 -22.84 -13.71
N SER A 266 9.85 -23.01 -14.88
CA SER A 266 10.16 -22.16 -16.03
C SER A 266 9.40 -20.83 -15.94
N THR A 267 9.96 -19.75 -16.50
CA THR A 267 9.26 -18.46 -16.53
C THR A 267 7.95 -18.54 -17.30
N GLU A 268 7.90 -19.33 -18.38
CA GLU A 268 6.70 -19.56 -19.20
C GLU A 268 5.59 -20.23 -18.39
N ASP A 269 5.92 -21.19 -17.53
CA ASP A 269 4.92 -21.84 -16.67
C ASP A 269 4.35 -20.87 -15.62
N VAL A 270 5.19 -20.01 -15.04
CA VAL A 270 4.75 -19.01 -14.06
C VAL A 270 3.93 -17.91 -14.74
N GLU A 271 4.32 -17.45 -15.93
CA GLU A 271 3.55 -16.50 -16.75
C GLU A 271 2.15 -17.06 -17.09
N ALA A 272 2.05 -18.35 -17.41
CA ALA A 272 0.77 -19.00 -17.67
C ALA A 272 -0.14 -19.00 -16.43
N LEU A 273 0.41 -19.22 -15.23
CA LEU A 273 -0.34 -19.10 -13.98
C LEU A 273 -0.77 -17.65 -13.71
N VAL A 274 0.09 -16.67 -13.96
CA VAL A 274 -0.26 -15.25 -13.85
C VAL A 274 -1.44 -14.93 -14.78
N GLU A 275 -1.42 -15.39 -16.03
CA GLU A 275 -2.51 -15.18 -16.98
C GLU A 275 -3.82 -15.85 -16.53
N GLU A 276 -3.75 -17.08 -16.01
CA GLU A 276 -4.91 -17.82 -15.48
C GLU A 276 -5.58 -17.08 -14.30
N HIS A 277 -4.77 -16.45 -13.45
CA HIS A 277 -5.24 -15.67 -12.30
C HIS A 277 -5.41 -14.17 -12.60
N THR A 278 -5.32 -13.77 -13.87
CA THR A 278 -5.60 -12.39 -14.30
C THR A 278 -7.08 -12.20 -14.63
N THR A 279 -7.76 -11.36 -13.87
CA THR A 279 -9.11 -10.91 -14.19
C THR A 279 -9.05 -9.77 -15.22
N GLY A 280 -9.75 -9.94 -16.35
CA GLY A 280 -9.87 -8.90 -17.38
C GLY A 280 -10.85 -7.78 -17.04
N ARG A 281 -10.93 -6.76 -17.92
CA ARG A 281 -11.85 -5.63 -17.75
C ARG A 281 -13.30 -6.09 -17.76
N PHE A 282 -14.12 -5.59 -16.83
CA PHE A 282 -15.55 -5.85 -16.81
C PHE A 282 -16.20 -5.32 -18.10
N LEU A 283 -16.90 -6.20 -18.82
CA LEU A 283 -17.47 -5.94 -20.15
C LEU A 283 -16.46 -5.43 -21.20
N GLY A 284 -15.15 -5.62 -20.97
CA GLY A 284 -14.08 -5.18 -21.86
C GLY A 284 -13.69 -3.70 -21.77
N PHE A 285 -14.31 -2.90 -20.89
CA PHE A 285 -13.99 -1.45 -20.79
C PHE A 285 -14.00 -0.86 -19.38
N MET A 286 -14.55 -1.57 -18.39
CA MET A 286 -14.68 -1.04 -17.03
C MET A 286 -13.66 -1.70 -16.10
N GLY A 287 -12.94 -0.87 -15.34
CA GLY A 287 -11.82 -1.32 -14.51
C GLY A 287 -10.56 -1.63 -15.31
N ASP A 288 -9.52 -2.05 -14.61
CA ASP A 288 -8.24 -2.45 -15.17
C ASP A 288 -7.99 -3.94 -14.92
N PRO A 289 -7.20 -4.61 -15.78
CA PRO A 289 -6.78 -5.98 -15.52
C PRO A 289 -6.03 -6.09 -14.20
N ALA A 290 -6.23 -7.19 -13.49
CA ALA A 290 -5.71 -7.37 -12.14
C ALA A 290 -5.41 -8.85 -11.87
N VAL A 291 -4.31 -9.12 -11.18
CA VAL A 291 -3.88 -10.46 -10.78
C VAL A 291 -4.20 -10.67 -9.30
N ASN A 292 -4.92 -11.74 -8.96
CA ASN A 292 -5.19 -12.08 -7.55
C ASN A 292 -3.98 -12.77 -6.93
N VAL A 293 -3.29 -12.10 -6.01
CA VAL A 293 -2.03 -12.58 -5.43
C VAL A 293 -2.24 -13.80 -4.54
N VAL A 294 -3.33 -13.85 -3.76
CA VAL A 294 -3.61 -14.95 -2.84
C VAL A 294 -3.92 -16.23 -3.62
N GLU A 295 -4.80 -16.14 -4.63
CA GLU A 295 -5.12 -17.29 -5.47
C GLU A 295 -3.91 -17.75 -6.30
N LEU A 296 -3.11 -16.82 -6.83
CA LEU A 296 -1.89 -17.12 -7.57
C LEU A 296 -0.85 -17.83 -6.70
N ASN A 297 -0.58 -17.33 -5.50
CA ASN A 297 0.39 -17.95 -4.59
C ASN A 297 -0.05 -19.35 -4.14
N LEU A 298 -1.35 -19.57 -3.91
CA LEU A 298 -1.87 -20.90 -3.62
C LEU A 298 -1.73 -21.86 -4.81
N ALA A 299 -1.99 -21.38 -6.03
CA ALA A 299 -1.80 -22.20 -7.24
C ALA A 299 -0.33 -22.57 -7.43
N LEU A 300 0.60 -21.64 -7.13
CA LEU A 300 2.03 -21.91 -7.14
C LEU A 300 2.43 -22.98 -6.14
N ASP A 301 1.88 -22.97 -4.92
CA ASP A 301 2.17 -24.02 -3.94
C ASP A 301 1.69 -25.41 -4.39
N SER A 302 0.57 -25.46 -5.11
CA SER A 302 0.01 -26.71 -5.62
C SER A 302 0.82 -27.28 -6.80
N VAL A 303 1.29 -26.40 -7.70
CA VAL A 303 1.97 -26.82 -8.95
C VAL A 303 3.49 -26.88 -8.79
N PHE A 304 4.07 -25.92 -8.07
CA PHE A 304 5.50 -25.75 -7.84
C PHE A 304 5.79 -25.53 -6.34
N PRO A 305 5.65 -26.57 -5.49
CA PRO A 305 5.80 -26.44 -4.05
C PRO A 305 7.14 -25.80 -3.67
N ALA A 306 7.10 -24.77 -2.84
CA ALA A 306 8.31 -24.19 -2.28
C ALA A 306 9.00 -25.19 -1.33
N GLY A 307 10.34 -25.09 -1.19
CA GLY A 307 11.05 -25.87 -0.18
C GLY A 307 10.60 -25.51 1.24
N ASP A 308 10.86 -26.38 2.22
CA ASP A 308 10.42 -26.29 3.63
C ASP A 308 10.69 -24.94 4.34
N GLU A 309 11.51 -24.06 3.75
CA GLU A 309 11.89 -22.76 4.31
C GLU A 309 10.86 -21.64 4.03
N ALA A 310 9.94 -21.80 3.06
CA ALA A 310 8.98 -20.75 2.69
C ALA A 310 7.67 -20.78 3.49
N GLY A 311 7.34 -21.90 4.15
CA GLY A 311 6.04 -22.14 4.81
C GLY A 311 4.86 -22.17 3.82
N PRO A 312 3.76 -22.88 4.12
CA PRO A 312 2.56 -22.81 3.29
C PRO A 312 1.91 -21.42 3.38
N VAL A 313 1.16 -21.01 2.35
CA VAL A 313 0.26 -19.86 2.43
C VAL A 313 -0.73 -20.07 3.58
N GLY A 314 -0.62 -19.29 4.67
CA GLY A 314 -1.49 -19.41 5.84
C GLY A 314 -1.13 -18.49 7.00
#